data_AF-I3ZBM0-F1
#
_entry.id   AF-I3ZBM0-F1
#
_cell.length_a   1.000
_cell.length_b   1.000
_cell.length_c   1.000
_cell.angle_alpha   90.00
_cell.angle_beta   90.00
_cell.angle_gamma   90.00
#
_symmetry.space_group_name_H-M   'P 1'
#
loop_
_entity.id
_entity.type
_entity.pdbx_description
1 polymer ?
#
loop_
_entity_poly.entity_id
_entity_poly.type
_entity_poly.pdbx_seq_one_letter_code
_entity_poly.pdbx_strand_id
1 'polypeptide(L)'
;MPTEFNDRDHVESVKGPSTSHDEHGLPKPVPHPSEKFDAEHPGYETTDVNTKGVVVFLGGLMGFLIVFFVLCYAMGKAINYGLLKQDVDDASKSALAGGSPAGIQRRGESLANNPVQEQQAAAKIAQSFPTPRLPTDDSNQETADMHAREDLLLEHYTAADPAEGPAGTIHIPIEKAMELVVKRGLPAAASMASSTQGKLTGDKQYSSIAPLTSGFARTGYELDQMESREQKMSLGENSAEAKK
;
A
#
# COMPACT_ATOMS: atom_id res chain seq x y z
N MET A 1 55.12 -81.63 6.45
CA MET A 1 55.13 -80.70 5.30
C MET A 1 54.40 -81.38 4.15
N PRO A 2 53.59 -80.62 3.40
CA PRO A 2 52.46 -81.10 2.60
C PRO A 2 52.89 -81.54 1.19
N THR A 3 52.05 -82.31 0.50
CA THR A 3 51.41 -81.88 -0.77
C THR A 3 50.43 -82.95 -1.32
N GLU A 4 49.27 -82.44 -1.72
CA GLU A 4 48.44 -82.86 -2.86
C GLU A 4 47.87 -84.29 -2.91
N PHE A 5 46.61 -84.41 -2.49
CA PHE A 5 45.71 -85.44 -3.00
C PHE A 5 44.64 -84.75 -3.86
N ASN A 6 44.80 -84.89 -5.17
CA ASN A 6 43.94 -84.33 -6.20
C ASN A 6 42.71 -85.22 -6.42
N ASP A 7 41.56 -84.64 -6.15
CA ASP A 7 40.29 -84.73 -6.85
C ASP A 7 40.22 -85.70 -8.05
N ARG A 8 39.39 -86.75 -7.93
CA ARG A 8 38.33 -87.12 -8.89
C ARG A 8 37.70 -88.48 -8.60
N ASP A 9 36.39 -88.52 -8.85
CA ASP A 9 35.55 -89.68 -9.17
C ASP A 9 34.90 -90.46 -8.02
N HIS A 10 33.86 -89.87 -7.43
CA HIS A 10 32.67 -90.63 -7.05
C HIS A 10 31.39 -89.95 -7.55
N VAL A 11 30.86 -90.53 -8.62
CA VAL A 11 29.53 -90.28 -9.20
C VAL A 11 28.50 -90.80 -8.22
N GLU A 12 27.82 -89.91 -7.50
CA GLU A 12 26.65 -90.27 -6.69
C GLU A 12 25.38 -89.67 -7.30
N SER A 13 24.68 -90.57 -8.00
CA SER A 13 23.24 -90.63 -8.25
C SER A 13 22.41 -89.35 -8.07
N VAL A 14 22.17 -88.65 -9.18
CA VAL A 14 21.13 -87.63 -9.30
C VAL A 14 19.77 -88.32 -9.13
N LYS A 15 19.22 -88.26 -7.91
CA LYS A 15 17.81 -88.56 -7.66
C LYS A 15 16.98 -87.41 -8.21
N GLY A 16 16.61 -87.50 -9.48
CA GLY A 16 15.68 -86.56 -10.13
C GLY A 16 14.31 -86.57 -9.43
N PRO A 17 13.60 -85.43 -9.39
CA PRO A 17 12.27 -85.36 -8.80
C PRO A 17 11.27 -86.15 -9.65
N SER A 18 10.57 -87.10 -9.03
CA SER A 18 9.47 -87.85 -9.64
C SER A 18 8.34 -86.88 -10.05
N THR A 19 8.19 -86.61 -11.34
CA THR A 19 7.04 -85.88 -11.86
C THR A 19 5.85 -86.83 -11.99
N SER A 20 4.92 -86.76 -11.05
CA SER A 20 3.62 -87.42 -11.17
C SER A 20 2.80 -86.73 -12.26
N HIS A 21 2.58 -87.41 -13.39
CA HIS A 21 1.70 -86.97 -14.46
C HIS A 21 0.23 -87.38 -14.18
N ASP A 22 -0.72 -86.54 -14.56
CA ASP A 22 -2.15 -86.89 -14.54
C ASP A 22 -2.54 -87.60 -15.85
N GLU A 23 -3.65 -88.36 -15.86
CA GLU A 23 -4.13 -89.18 -16.99
C GLU A 23 -4.32 -88.43 -18.33
N HIS A 24 -4.23 -87.09 -18.32
CA HIS A 24 -4.36 -86.25 -19.51
C HIS A 24 -3.05 -85.56 -19.96
N GLY A 25 -1.89 -85.94 -19.42
CA GLY A 25 -0.58 -85.53 -19.94
C GLY A 25 -0.25 -84.04 -19.82
N LEU A 26 -1.05 -83.26 -19.09
CA LEU A 26 -0.78 -81.86 -18.78
C LEU A 26 0.13 -81.75 -17.54
N PRO A 27 1.11 -80.84 -17.52
CA PRO A 27 1.91 -80.60 -16.31
C PRO A 27 0.99 -80.01 -15.23
N LYS A 28 0.95 -80.65 -14.05
CA LYS A 28 0.30 -80.09 -12.87
C LYS A 28 0.89 -78.70 -12.59
N PRO A 29 0.07 -77.65 -12.40
CA PRO A 29 0.60 -76.34 -11.99
C PRO A 29 1.35 -76.53 -10.68
N VAL A 30 2.63 -76.17 -10.67
CA VAL A 30 3.44 -76.16 -9.46
C VAL A 30 2.76 -75.21 -8.49
N PRO A 31 2.43 -75.65 -7.25
CA PRO A 31 1.89 -74.74 -6.25
C PRO A 31 2.91 -73.61 -6.07
N HIS A 32 2.51 -72.37 -6.35
CA HIS A 32 3.35 -71.22 -6.04
C HIS A 32 3.70 -71.32 -4.55
N PRO A 33 4.98 -71.20 -4.15
CA PRO A 33 5.32 -71.17 -2.74
C PRO A 33 4.52 -70.03 -2.12
N SER A 34 3.60 -70.36 -1.21
CA SER A 34 2.86 -69.36 -0.45
C SER A 34 3.90 -68.47 0.23
N GLU A 35 3.91 -67.19 -0.13
CA GLU A 35 4.79 -66.19 0.47
C GLU A 35 4.59 -66.25 1.98
N LYS A 36 5.60 -66.76 2.69
CA LYS A 36 5.52 -66.97 4.13
C LYS A 36 5.67 -65.60 4.78
N PHE A 37 4.56 -65.08 5.31
CA PHE A 37 4.56 -63.90 6.16
C PHE A 37 5.18 -64.26 7.52
N ASP A 38 6.51 -64.31 7.56
CA ASP A 38 7.27 -64.51 8.78
C ASP A 38 7.62 -63.13 9.36
N ALA A 39 7.81 -63.04 10.69
CA ALA A 39 8.13 -61.77 11.37
C ALA A 39 9.41 -61.09 10.82
N GLU A 40 10.30 -61.86 10.20
CA GLU A 40 11.52 -61.37 9.56
C GLU A 40 11.33 -60.95 8.09
N HIS A 41 10.24 -61.38 7.44
CA HIS A 41 9.95 -61.08 6.02
C HIS A 41 8.49 -60.65 5.86
N PRO A 42 8.14 -59.46 6.37
CA PRO A 42 6.74 -59.05 6.46
C PRO A 42 6.09 -58.63 5.13
N GLY A 43 6.77 -58.82 3.99
CA GLY A 43 6.22 -58.54 2.65
C GLY A 43 6.04 -57.05 2.33
N TYR A 44 6.58 -56.15 3.16
CA TYR A 44 6.65 -54.71 2.90
C TYR A 44 8.05 -54.16 3.19
N GLU A 45 8.38 -53.01 2.62
CA GLU A 45 9.62 -52.30 2.88
C GLU A 45 9.66 -51.82 4.34
N THR A 46 10.58 -52.37 5.14
CA THR A 46 10.66 -52.07 6.58
C THR A 46 11.29 -50.70 6.88
N THR A 47 11.54 -49.88 5.86
CA THR A 47 12.15 -48.55 5.99
C THR A 47 11.55 -47.59 4.96
N ASP A 48 10.48 -46.90 5.36
CA ASP A 48 9.78 -45.92 4.51
C ASP A 48 10.59 -44.63 4.26
N VAL A 49 11.66 -44.37 5.01
CA VAL A 49 12.36 -43.07 5.00
C VAL A 49 13.87 -43.15 5.19
N ASN A 50 14.61 -42.33 4.45
CA ASN A 50 16.05 -42.16 4.60
C ASN A 50 16.37 -41.32 5.86
N THR A 51 16.54 -41.99 6.99
CA THR A 51 16.85 -41.38 8.30
C THR A 51 18.10 -40.50 8.26
N LYS A 52 19.11 -40.86 7.47
CA LYS A 52 20.32 -40.04 7.30
C LYS A 52 20.01 -38.68 6.69
N GLY A 53 19.11 -38.64 5.71
CA GLY A 53 18.64 -37.40 5.08
C GLY A 53 17.88 -36.52 6.07
N VAL A 54 17.01 -37.11 6.89
CA VAL A 54 16.25 -36.39 7.93
C VAL A 54 17.18 -35.78 8.97
N VAL A 55 18.21 -36.51 9.41
CA VAL A 55 19.19 -36.00 10.40
C VAL A 55 19.99 -34.83 9.83
N VAL A 56 20.45 -34.92 8.57
CA VAL A 56 21.17 -33.81 7.91
C VAL A 56 20.25 -32.60 7.70
N PHE A 57 18.98 -32.83 7.34
CA PHE A 57 17.98 -31.77 7.20
C PHE A 57 17.70 -31.05 8.52
N LEU A 58 17.51 -31.79 9.62
CA LEU A 58 17.32 -31.21 10.96
C LEU A 58 18.55 -30.42 11.40
N GLY A 59 19.75 -30.96 11.20
CA GLY A 59 21.00 -30.27 11.51
C GLY A 59 21.16 -28.97 10.72
N GLY A 60 20.87 -29.00 9.41
CA GLY A 60 20.89 -27.83 8.54
C GLY A 60 19.85 -26.78 8.92
N LEU A 61 18.62 -27.20 9.24
CA LEU A 61 17.55 -26.32 9.70
C LEU A 61 17.93 -25.62 11.01
N MET A 62 18.48 -26.38 11.97
CA MET A 62 18.90 -25.82 13.25
C MET A 62 20.05 -24.80 13.06
N GLY A 63 21.05 -25.15 12.24
CA GLY A 63 22.13 -24.23 11.89
C GLY A 63 21.63 -22.94 11.22
N PHE A 64 20.70 -23.05 10.28
CA PHE A 64 20.08 -21.89 9.63
C PHE A 64 19.35 -20.99 10.62
N LEU A 65 18.58 -21.57 11.54
CA LEU A 65 17.89 -20.81 12.60
C LEU A 65 18.87 -20.10 13.53
N ILE A 66 19.99 -20.72 13.90
CA ILE A 66 21.03 -20.07 14.71
C ILE A 66 21.61 -18.87 13.95
N VAL A 67 22.01 -19.04 12.69
CA VAL A 67 22.60 -17.94 11.90
C VAL A 67 21.61 -16.79 11.72
N PHE A 68 20.36 -17.11 11.39
CA PHE A 68 19.29 -16.12 11.26
C PHE A 68 19.03 -15.40 12.59
N PHE A 69 18.99 -16.12 13.71
CA PHE A 69 18.83 -15.55 15.03
C PHE A 69 19.98 -14.59 15.39
N VAL A 70 21.24 -14.98 15.13
CA VAL A 70 22.41 -14.13 15.39
C VAL A 70 22.38 -12.87 14.50
N LEU A 71 22.00 -13.01 13.23
CA LEU A 71 21.85 -11.87 12.31
C LEU A 71 20.77 -10.91 12.79
N CYS A 72 19.56 -11.42 13.11
CA CYS A 72 18.47 -10.61 13.64
C CYS A 72 18.83 -9.97 14.98
N TYR A 73 19.52 -10.70 15.87
CA TYR A 73 19.98 -10.18 17.14
C TYR A 73 21.02 -9.07 16.97
N ALA A 74 22.00 -9.25 16.07
CA ALA A 74 23.01 -8.24 15.77
C ALA A 74 22.39 -6.98 15.15
N MET A 75 21.49 -7.14 14.18
CA MET A 75 20.79 -6.03 13.54
C MET A 75 19.87 -5.31 14.54
N GLY A 76 19.10 -6.06 15.33
CA GLY A 76 18.26 -5.52 16.39
C GLY A 76 19.08 -4.77 17.44
N LYS A 77 20.24 -5.30 17.84
CA LYS A 77 21.16 -4.64 18.77
C LYS A 77 21.77 -3.38 18.18
N ALA A 78 22.11 -3.37 16.88
CA ALA A 78 22.65 -2.19 16.20
C ALA A 78 21.61 -1.07 16.09
N ILE A 79 20.37 -1.40 15.72
CA ILE A 79 19.25 -0.43 15.67
C ILE A 79 18.96 0.11 17.07
N ASN A 80 18.86 -0.76 18.07
CA ASN A 80 18.62 -0.36 19.46
C ASN A 80 19.77 0.53 19.99
N TYR A 81 21.03 0.21 19.66
CA TYR A 81 22.18 1.04 20.05
C TYR A 81 22.16 2.42 19.37
N GLY A 82 21.78 2.49 18.09
CA GLY A 82 21.62 3.76 17.38
C GLY A 82 20.51 4.64 17.95
N LEU A 83 19.35 4.05 18.24
CA LEU A 83 18.22 4.73 18.86
C LEU A 83 18.56 5.22 20.28
N LEU A 84 19.22 4.39 21.10
CA LEU A 84 19.66 4.81 22.44
C LEU A 84 20.61 6.00 22.37
N LYS A 85 21.52 6.03 21.38
CA LYS A 85 22.47 7.13 21.20
C LYS A 85 21.77 8.43 20.79
N GLN A 86 20.80 8.35 19.89
CA GLN A 86 20.00 9.51 19.49
C GLN A 86 19.13 10.01 20.64
N ASP A 87 18.46 9.13 21.38
CA ASP A 87 17.62 9.49 22.53
C ASP A 87 18.45 10.19 23.64
N VAL A 88 19.68 9.74 23.94
CA VAL A 88 20.53 10.43 24.93
C VAL A 88 21.07 11.76 24.41
N ASP A 89 21.43 11.86 23.14
CA ASP A 89 21.91 13.10 22.53
C ASP A 89 20.79 14.15 22.47
N ASP A 90 19.56 13.77 22.12
CA ASP A 90 18.41 14.66 22.08
C ASP A 90 17.89 15.01 23.48
N ALA A 91 17.89 14.06 24.42
CA ALA A 91 17.58 14.34 25.83
C ALA A 91 18.60 15.29 26.47
N SER A 92 19.88 15.19 26.10
CA SER A 92 20.93 16.10 26.59
C SER A 92 20.81 17.53 26.04
N LYS A 93 20.22 17.69 24.86
CA LYS A 93 19.98 18.99 24.20
C LYS A 93 18.63 19.61 24.59
N SER A 94 17.65 18.79 24.94
CA SER A 94 16.38 19.28 25.45
C SER A 94 16.50 19.60 26.95
N ALA A 95 16.72 20.86 27.29
CA ALA A 95 16.66 21.35 28.68
C ALA A 95 15.24 21.26 29.32
N LEU A 96 14.32 20.47 28.73
CA LEU A 96 12.95 20.26 29.18
C LEU A 96 12.57 18.77 29.32
N ALA A 97 13.51 17.84 29.13
CA ALA A 97 13.29 16.43 29.46
C ALA A 97 14.03 16.12 30.76
N GLY A 98 13.32 16.25 31.89
CA GLY A 98 13.83 15.93 33.22
C GLY A 98 14.50 14.55 33.24
N GLY A 99 15.79 14.54 33.58
CA GLY A 99 16.63 13.35 33.59
C GLY A 99 16.08 12.27 34.52
N SER A 100 15.71 11.13 33.95
CA SER A 100 15.74 9.87 34.67
C SER A 100 15.86 8.68 33.70
N PRO A 101 16.79 7.74 33.91
CA PRO A 101 16.94 6.53 33.08
C PRO A 101 15.72 5.60 33.14
N ALA A 102 14.71 5.90 33.97
CA ALA A 102 13.43 5.20 34.03
C ALA A 102 12.50 5.47 32.81
N GLY A 103 12.81 6.46 31.96
CA GLY A 103 11.98 6.80 30.79
C GLY A 103 12.14 5.85 29.59
N ILE A 104 13.28 5.16 29.48
CA ILE A 104 13.58 4.29 28.32
C ILE A 104 12.90 2.91 28.49
N GLN A 105 12.78 2.40 29.71
CA GLN A 105 12.09 1.13 29.99
C GLN A 105 10.57 1.22 29.75
N ARG A 106 9.95 2.40 29.92
CA ARG A 106 8.50 2.57 29.73
C ARG A 106 8.05 2.63 28.28
N ARG A 107 8.95 2.81 27.30
CA ARG A 107 8.56 2.92 25.89
C ARG A 107 8.16 1.56 25.27
N GLY A 108 8.70 0.45 25.78
CA GLY A 108 8.27 -0.90 25.43
C GLY A 108 6.98 -1.34 26.15
N GLU A 109 6.74 -0.79 27.34
CA GLU A 109 5.54 -1.05 28.15
C GLU A 109 4.33 -0.17 27.72
N SER A 110 4.59 0.99 27.10
CA SER A 110 3.56 1.91 26.59
C SER A 110 3.03 1.57 25.19
N LEU A 111 3.36 0.39 24.64
CA LEU A 111 2.65 -0.16 23.47
C LEU A 111 1.29 -0.75 23.86
N ALA A 112 1.04 -0.96 25.16
CA ALA A 112 -0.28 -1.23 25.67
C ALA A 112 -1.04 0.10 25.76
N ASN A 113 -2.00 0.29 24.85
CA ASN A 113 -3.10 1.25 24.85
C ASN A 113 -3.20 2.06 26.15
N ASN A 114 -2.46 3.17 26.22
CA ASN A 114 -2.62 4.11 27.31
C ASN A 114 -3.83 4.99 26.96
N PRO A 115 -4.93 4.97 27.73
CA PRO A 115 -6.10 5.78 27.46
C PRO A 115 -5.76 7.27 27.38
N VAL A 116 -4.71 7.73 28.08
CA VAL A 116 -4.23 9.11 28.01
C VAL A 116 -3.59 9.43 26.65
N GLN A 117 -2.89 8.48 26.05
CA GLN A 117 -2.22 8.68 24.76
C GLN A 117 -3.23 8.61 23.59
N GLU A 118 -4.22 7.73 23.69
CA GLU A 118 -5.36 7.70 22.77
C GLU A 118 -6.20 8.98 22.86
N GLN A 119 -6.45 9.49 24.07
CA GLN A 119 -7.13 10.78 24.27
C GLN A 119 -6.35 11.95 23.65
N GLN A 120 -5.02 11.97 23.80
CA GLN A 120 -4.19 12.98 23.16
C GLN A 120 -4.18 12.85 21.64
N ALA A 121 -4.15 11.64 21.09
CA ALA A 121 -4.24 11.41 19.65
C ALA A 121 -5.62 11.82 19.10
N ALA A 122 -6.70 11.45 19.79
CA ALA A 122 -8.06 11.86 19.44
C ALA A 122 -8.24 13.39 19.51
N ALA A 123 -7.67 14.04 20.51
CA ALA A 123 -7.67 15.50 20.63
C ALA A 123 -6.92 16.18 19.48
N LYS A 124 -5.79 15.61 19.03
CA LYS A 124 -5.05 16.10 17.85
C LYS A 124 -5.87 15.93 16.56
N ILE A 125 -6.55 14.80 16.39
CA ILE A 125 -7.42 14.55 15.23
C ILE A 125 -8.62 15.50 15.23
N ALA A 126 -9.22 15.76 16.40
CA ALA A 126 -10.33 16.71 16.54
C ALA A 126 -9.91 18.17 16.25
N GLN A 127 -8.64 18.52 16.51
CA GLN A 127 -8.08 19.83 16.14
C GLN A 127 -7.80 19.94 14.64
N SER A 128 -7.34 18.87 13.99
CA SER A 128 -7.08 18.89 12.54
C SER A 128 -8.36 18.84 11.70
N PHE A 129 -9.43 18.28 12.26
CA PHE A 129 -10.74 18.21 11.61
C PHE A 129 -11.79 18.87 12.51
N PRO A 130 -11.82 20.22 12.56
CA PRO A 130 -12.92 20.91 13.22
C PRO A 130 -14.24 20.41 12.63
N THR A 131 -15.18 20.02 13.50
CA THR A 131 -16.48 19.50 13.08
C THR A 131 -17.14 20.47 12.10
N PRO A 132 -17.75 20.01 11.00
CA PRO A 132 -18.45 20.89 10.07
C PRO A 132 -19.48 21.69 10.86
N ARG A 133 -19.24 23.00 11.00
CA ARG A 133 -20.16 23.92 11.68
C ARG A 133 -21.06 24.51 10.60
N LEU A 134 -22.36 24.52 10.86
CA LEU A 134 -23.25 25.38 10.09
C LEU A 134 -22.84 26.84 10.36
N PRO A 135 -22.73 27.70 9.34
CA PRO A 135 -22.59 29.13 9.53
C PRO A 135 -23.67 29.60 10.54
N THR A 136 -23.23 30.21 11.64
CA THR A 136 -24.13 30.67 12.70
C THR A 136 -24.80 32.00 12.35
N ASP A 137 -24.23 32.70 11.38
CA ASP A 137 -24.81 33.90 10.80
C ASP A 137 -25.50 33.49 9.50
N ASP A 138 -26.84 33.52 9.48
CA ASP A 138 -27.68 33.28 8.30
C ASP A 138 -27.69 34.52 7.37
N SER A 139 -26.68 35.38 7.50
CA SER A 139 -26.55 36.56 6.67
C SER A 139 -25.94 36.17 5.33
N ASN A 140 -26.56 36.61 4.25
CA ASN A 140 -26.02 36.46 2.88
C ASN A 140 -24.72 37.27 2.66
N GLN A 141 -24.15 37.89 3.70
CA GLN A 141 -23.00 38.77 3.63
C GLN A 141 -21.71 38.01 3.32
N GLU A 142 -21.50 36.84 3.94
CA GLU A 142 -20.27 36.06 3.69
C GLU A 142 -20.22 35.55 2.23
N THR A 143 -21.36 35.10 1.71
CA THR A 143 -21.51 34.71 0.30
C THR A 143 -21.32 35.91 -0.63
N ALA A 144 -21.92 37.07 -0.29
CA ALA A 144 -21.75 38.30 -1.06
C ALA A 144 -20.29 38.76 -1.13
N ASP A 145 -19.57 38.69 0.00
CA ASP A 145 -18.16 39.06 0.07
C ASP A 145 -17.28 38.08 -0.71
N MET A 146 -17.63 36.80 -0.73
CA MET A 146 -16.93 35.78 -1.52
C MET A 146 -17.11 36.03 -3.02
N HIS A 147 -18.35 36.18 -3.50
CA HIS A 147 -18.63 36.48 -4.91
C HIS A 147 -18.02 37.82 -5.33
N ALA A 148 -18.05 38.85 -4.49
CA ALA A 148 -17.41 40.13 -4.81
C ALA A 148 -15.90 40.00 -5.02
N ARG A 149 -15.21 39.10 -4.30
CA ARG A 149 -13.78 38.83 -4.53
C ARG A 149 -13.56 38.06 -5.83
N GLU A 150 -14.42 37.11 -6.13
CA GLU A 150 -14.37 36.36 -7.40
C GLU A 150 -14.53 37.29 -8.59
N ASP A 151 -15.55 38.16 -8.58
CA ASP A 151 -15.79 39.14 -9.64
C ASP A 151 -14.54 40.01 -9.90
N LEU A 152 -13.89 40.50 -8.84
CA LEU A 152 -12.67 41.30 -8.95
C LEU A 152 -11.51 40.53 -9.60
N LEU A 153 -11.40 39.22 -9.34
CA LEU A 153 -10.38 38.36 -9.97
C LEU A 153 -10.70 38.05 -11.43
N LEU A 154 -11.97 38.03 -11.82
CA LEU A 154 -12.41 37.71 -13.17
C LEU A 154 -12.40 38.93 -14.10
N GLU A 155 -12.73 40.12 -13.58
CA GLU A 155 -12.90 41.35 -14.37
C GLU A 155 -11.64 42.24 -14.42
N HIS A 156 -10.70 42.07 -13.47
CA HIS A 156 -9.53 42.93 -13.35
C HIS A 156 -8.21 42.16 -13.38
N TYR A 157 -7.15 42.87 -13.75
CA TYR A 157 -5.80 42.35 -13.66
C TYR A 157 -5.35 42.31 -12.21
N THR A 158 -4.97 41.13 -11.73
CA THR A 158 -4.43 40.93 -10.38
C THR A 158 -3.10 40.18 -10.44
N ALA A 159 -2.21 40.47 -9.50
CA ALA A 159 -0.97 39.71 -9.36
C ALA A 159 -1.28 38.37 -8.68
N ALA A 160 -0.85 37.26 -9.29
CA ALA A 160 -1.02 35.95 -8.68
C ALA A 160 -0.16 35.83 -7.42
N ASP A 161 -0.66 35.09 -6.43
CA ASP A 161 0.14 34.75 -5.26
C ASP A 161 1.35 33.89 -5.72
N PRO A 162 2.59 34.17 -5.27
CA PRO A 162 3.73 33.29 -5.51
C PRO A 162 3.53 31.83 -5.04
N ALA A 163 2.51 31.54 -4.23
CA ALA A 163 2.09 30.17 -3.91
C ALA A 163 1.33 29.45 -5.04
N GLU A 164 0.67 30.19 -5.93
CA GLU A 164 -0.18 29.64 -7.01
C GLU A 164 0.57 29.46 -8.34
N GLY A 165 1.73 30.09 -8.51
CA GLY A 165 2.51 29.96 -9.73
C GLY A 165 3.90 30.59 -9.68
N PRO A 166 4.66 30.51 -10.78
CA PRO A 166 5.96 31.14 -10.90
C PRO A 166 5.88 32.64 -10.57
N ALA A 167 6.90 33.15 -9.87
CA ALA A 167 6.97 34.57 -9.50
C ALA A 167 6.80 35.46 -10.75
N GLY A 168 5.81 36.37 -10.70
CA GLY A 168 5.47 37.25 -11.82
C GLY A 168 4.29 36.79 -12.68
N THR A 169 3.54 35.77 -12.26
CA THR A 169 2.27 35.39 -12.91
C THR A 169 1.21 36.47 -12.67
N ILE A 170 0.54 36.91 -13.74
CA ILE A 170 -0.53 37.93 -13.72
C ILE A 170 -1.83 37.28 -14.18
N HIS A 171 -2.90 37.44 -13.39
CA HIS A 171 -4.24 37.06 -13.80
C HIS A 171 -4.76 38.06 -14.84
N ILE A 172 -5.27 37.53 -15.94
CA ILE A 172 -5.81 38.30 -17.05
C ILE A 172 -7.35 38.19 -16.96
N PRO A 173 -8.09 39.30 -17.12
CA PRO A 173 -9.55 39.27 -17.15
C PRO A 173 -10.08 38.27 -18.18
N ILE A 174 -11.21 37.63 -17.90
CA ILE A 174 -11.71 36.52 -18.71
C ILE A 174 -12.02 36.95 -20.16
N GLU A 175 -12.50 38.18 -20.37
CA GLU A 175 -12.73 38.75 -21.70
C GLU A 175 -11.42 38.86 -22.48
N LYS A 176 -10.35 39.28 -21.81
CA LYS A 176 -9.02 39.42 -22.41
C LYS A 176 -8.37 38.08 -22.67
N ALA A 177 -8.54 37.11 -21.76
CA ALA A 177 -8.10 35.75 -21.98
C ALA A 177 -8.79 35.14 -23.21
N MET A 178 -10.11 35.32 -23.34
CA MET A 178 -10.86 34.85 -24.50
C MET A 178 -10.40 35.52 -25.80
N GLU A 179 -10.21 36.85 -25.78
CA GLU A 179 -9.67 37.61 -26.92
C GLU A 179 -8.29 37.08 -27.34
N LEU A 180 -7.42 36.78 -26.37
CA LEU A 180 -6.10 36.20 -26.62
C LEU A 180 -6.19 34.80 -27.20
N VAL A 181 -7.11 33.96 -26.72
CA VAL A 181 -7.34 32.61 -27.26
C VAL A 181 -7.85 32.68 -28.70
N VAL A 182 -8.76 33.60 -29.00
CA VAL A 182 -9.25 33.80 -30.38
C VAL A 182 -8.13 34.29 -31.29
N LYS A 183 -7.32 35.25 -30.85
CA LYS A 183 -6.19 35.79 -31.62
C LYS A 183 -5.06 34.79 -31.83
N ARG A 184 -4.72 34.01 -30.80
CA ARG A 184 -3.64 33.01 -30.83
C ARG A 184 -4.09 31.69 -31.47
N GLY A 185 -5.40 31.49 -31.58
CA GLY A 185 -6.01 30.18 -31.81
C GLY A 185 -5.96 29.34 -30.53
N LEU A 186 -6.90 28.39 -30.39
CA LEU A 186 -6.76 27.38 -29.34
C LEU A 186 -5.43 26.67 -29.56
N PRO A 187 -4.56 26.55 -28.55
CA PRO A 187 -3.35 25.76 -28.70
C PRO A 187 -3.79 24.36 -29.14
N ALA A 188 -3.28 23.90 -30.29
CA ALA A 188 -3.43 22.51 -30.67
C ALA A 188 -2.83 21.72 -29.50
N ALA A 189 -3.68 21.04 -28.73
CA ALA A 189 -3.20 20.10 -27.75
C ALA A 189 -2.23 19.21 -28.52
N ALA A 190 -0.94 19.23 -28.16
CA ALA A 190 -0.05 18.16 -28.56
C ALA A 190 -0.83 16.91 -28.20
N SER A 191 -1.14 16.09 -29.21
CA SER A 191 -1.94 14.89 -29.07
C SER A 191 -1.39 14.13 -27.88
N MET A 192 -1.98 14.37 -26.70
CA MET A 192 -1.86 13.53 -25.54
C MET A 192 -2.48 12.27 -26.09
N ALA A 193 -1.58 11.35 -26.47
CA ALA A 193 -1.89 10.10 -27.13
C ALA A 193 -3.25 9.67 -26.62
N SER A 194 -4.27 9.77 -27.49
CA SER A 194 -5.63 9.42 -27.17
C SER A 194 -5.51 8.12 -26.41
N SER A 195 -5.80 8.16 -25.10
CA SER A 195 -5.98 6.96 -24.34
C SER A 195 -7.10 6.28 -25.10
N THR A 196 -6.71 5.28 -25.88
CA THR A 196 -7.64 4.44 -26.60
C THR A 196 -8.17 3.51 -25.52
N GLN A 197 -8.86 4.08 -24.52
CA GLN A 197 -9.85 3.37 -23.77
C GLN A 197 -10.96 3.14 -24.80
N GLY A 198 -10.94 1.94 -25.38
CA GLY A 198 -12.04 1.48 -26.20
C GLY A 198 -13.32 1.72 -25.42
N LYS A 199 -14.25 2.47 -26.03
CA LYS A 199 -15.61 2.63 -25.51
C LYS A 199 -16.13 1.27 -25.12
N LEU A 200 -16.29 1.05 -23.83
CA LEU A 200 -16.90 -0.18 -23.34
C LEU A 200 -18.39 -0.07 -23.64
N THR A 201 -19.02 -1.21 -23.94
CA THR A 201 -20.48 -1.28 -24.03
C THR A 201 -21.04 -0.86 -22.67
N GLY A 202 -21.64 0.34 -22.61
CA GLY A 202 -22.14 0.94 -21.37
C GLY A 202 -21.87 2.44 -21.22
N ASP A 203 -20.99 3.05 -22.03
CA ASP A 203 -20.72 4.48 -21.98
C ASP A 203 -21.92 5.32 -22.45
N LYS A 204 -22.84 5.62 -21.53
CA LYS A 204 -23.85 6.66 -21.74
C LYS A 204 -23.16 8.01 -21.77
N GLN A 205 -23.37 8.76 -22.86
CA GLN A 205 -23.01 10.18 -22.87
C GLN A 205 -23.85 10.90 -21.82
N TYR A 206 -23.23 11.28 -20.72
CA TYR A 206 -23.84 12.21 -19.79
C TYR A 206 -23.87 13.58 -20.45
N SER A 207 -25.03 13.96 -20.98
CA SER A 207 -25.33 15.36 -21.25
C SER A 207 -25.49 16.03 -19.89
N SER A 208 -24.52 16.85 -19.50
CA SER A 208 -24.70 17.75 -18.36
C SER A 208 -25.78 18.76 -18.74
N ILE A 209 -27.02 18.47 -18.35
CA ILE A 209 -28.08 19.48 -18.27
C ILE A 209 -27.56 20.47 -17.24
N ALA A 210 -27.20 21.68 -17.69
CA ALA A 210 -26.85 22.77 -16.79
C ALA A 210 -27.95 22.85 -15.71
N PRO A 211 -27.59 22.95 -14.43
CA PRO A 211 -28.59 22.92 -13.37
C PRO A 211 -29.66 24.00 -13.63
N LEU A 212 -30.93 23.60 -13.70
CA LEU A 212 -32.10 24.49 -13.76
C LEU A 212 -32.34 25.24 -12.43
N THR A 213 -31.35 25.22 -11.53
CA THR A 213 -31.42 25.86 -10.21
C THR A 213 -30.53 27.10 -10.22
N SER A 214 -31.08 28.20 -9.72
CA SER A 214 -30.41 29.47 -9.47
C SER A 214 -29.37 29.39 -8.34
N GLY A 215 -28.81 28.20 -8.05
CA GLY A 215 -27.82 27.98 -7.00
C GLY A 215 -26.49 28.70 -7.24
N PHE A 216 -26.26 29.21 -8.45
CA PHE A 216 -25.16 30.11 -8.81
C PHE A 216 -25.65 31.53 -9.16
N ALA A 217 -26.95 31.80 -9.06
CA ALA A 217 -27.45 33.14 -9.33
C ALA A 217 -27.23 34.01 -8.09
N ARG A 218 -26.81 35.25 -8.33
CA ARG A 218 -26.71 36.27 -7.29
C ARG A 218 -28.05 36.41 -6.57
N THR A 219 -27.98 36.48 -5.24
CA THR A 219 -29.09 36.76 -4.35
C THR A 219 -29.55 38.21 -4.51
N GLY A 220 -30.80 38.52 -4.14
CA GLY A 220 -31.30 39.91 -4.17
C GLY A 220 -30.47 40.87 -3.31
N TYR A 221 -29.90 40.37 -2.22
CA TYR A 221 -29.01 41.14 -1.34
C TYR A 221 -27.70 41.55 -2.04
N GLU A 222 -27.16 40.67 -2.87
CA GLU A 222 -25.94 40.95 -3.63
C GLU A 222 -26.18 41.99 -4.72
N LEU A 223 -27.31 41.90 -5.43
CA LEU A 223 -27.69 42.88 -6.46
C LEU A 223 -27.82 44.30 -5.88
N ASP A 224 -28.47 44.45 -4.72
CA ASP A 224 -28.58 45.74 -4.03
C ASP A 224 -27.20 46.27 -3.61
N GLN A 225 -26.31 45.41 -3.12
CA GLN A 225 -24.95 45.83 -2.76
C GLN A 225 -24.14 46.25 -3.99
N MET A 226 -24.27 45.53 -5.10
CA MET A 226 -23.60 45.85 -6.36
C MET A 226 -24.07 47.20 -6.91
N GLU A 227 -25.38 47.41 -7.00
CA GLU A 227 -25.93 48.69 -7.44
C GLU A 227 -25.48 49.84 -6.53
N SER A 228 -25.51 49.65 -5.21
CA SER A 228 -25.04 50.68 -4.27
C SER A 228 -23.55 51.00 -4.44
N ARG A 229 -22.73 50.01 -4.81
CA ARG A 229 -21.29 50.18 -5.05
C ARG A 229 -21.06 50.92 -6.37
N GLU A 230 -21.77 50.57 -7.43
CA GLU A 230 -21.72 51.25 -8.73
C GLU A 230 -22.16 52.72 -8.62
N GLN A 231 -23.22 53.00 -7.87
CA GLN A 231 -23.67 54.36 -7.59
C GLN A 231 -22.59 55.17 -6.84
N LYS A 232 -21.90 54.56 -5.86
CA LYS A 232 -20.79 55.22 -5.14
C LYS A 232 -19.59 55.49 -6.04
N MET A 233 -19.23 54.53 -6.89
CA MET A 233 -18.11 54.67 -7.83
C MET A 233 -18.39 55.76 -8.87
N SER A 234 -19.58 55.75 -9.47
CA SER A 234 -20.00 56.75 -10.46
C SER A 234 -20.11 58.16 -9.84
N LEU A 235 -20.61 58.30 -8.61
CA LEU A 235 -20.61 59.58 -7.90
C LEU A 235 -19.18 60.09 -7.64
N GLY A 236 -18.27 59.19 -7.26
CA GLY A 236 -16.85 59.50 -7.05
C GLY A 236 -16.16 59.99 -8.32
N GLU A 237 -16.42 59.33 -9.45
CA GLU A 237 -15.90 59.70 -10.77
C GLU A 237 -16.41 61.09 -11.20
N ASN A 238 -17.72 61.32 -11.13
CA ASN A 238 -18.33 62.62 -11.44
C ASN A 238 -17.78 63.75 -10.53
N SER A 239 -17.49 63.44 -9.26
CA SER A 239 -16.92 64.40 -8.31
C SER A 239 -15.45 64.72 -8.59
N ALA A 240 -14.70 63.76 -9.16
CA ALA A 240 -13.31 63.95 -9.57
C ALA A 240 -13.22 64.76 -10.88
N GLU A 241 -14.16 64.55 -11.81
CA GLU A 241 -14.26 65.35 -13.04
C GLU A 241 -14.69 66.79 -12.77
N ALA A 242 -15.64 67.03 -11.85
CA ALA A 242 -16.10 68.37 -11.50
C ALA A 242 -15.05 69.24 -10.78
N LYS A 243 -13.95 68.65 -10.31
CA LYS A 243 -12.82 69.34 -9.67
C LYS A 243 -11.64 69.61 -10.62
N LYS A 244 -11.75 69.23 -11.89
CA LYS A 244 -10.73 69.42 -12.91
C LYS A 244 -11.10 70.57 -13.84
#